data_AF-A0A821W677-F1
#
_entry.id   AF-A0A821W677-F1
#
_cell.length_a   1.000
_cell.length_b   1.000
_cell.length_c   1.000
_cell.angle_alpha   90.00
_cell.angle_beta   90.00
_cell.angle_gamma   90.00
#
_symmetry.space_group_name_H-M   'P 1'
#
loop_
_entity.id
_entity.type
_entity.pdbx_description
1 polymer ?
#
loop_
_entity_poly.entity_id
_entity_poly.type
_entity_poly.pdbx_seq_one_letter_code
_entity_poly.pdbx_strand_id
1 'polypeptide(L)'
;IDPIRIESNVALVKGLFIDSLPQQLVKHKDTYVSYVHIDCNIYEGTRDVSFRLTSRLVSGTLLIFDELFSYRQHEKHELKAIFEFLVANHNLQLETLGSTYPVTLNDAEENGKSQSKGFVVM
;
A
#
# COMPACT_ATOMS: atom_id res chain seq x y z
N ILE A 1 5.67 29.93 2.43
CA ILE A 1 5.00 28.74 1.86
C ILE A 1 3.52 29.07 1.87
N ASP A 2 2.90 29.19 0.70
CA ASP A 2 1.46 29.43 0.63
C ASP A 2 0.70 28.25 1.22
N PRO A 3 -0.43 28.48 1.91
CA PRO A 3 -1.23 27.37 2.44
C PRO A 3 -1.69 26.48 1.28
N ILE A 4 -1.48 25.17 1.43
CA ILE A 4 -1.94 24.17 0.47
C ILE A 4 -3.46 24.32 0.35
N ARG A 5 -3.93 24.66 -0.85
CA ARG A 5 -5.35 24.65 -1.17
C ARG A 5 -5.74 23.22 -1.53
N ILE A 6 -6.73 22.69 -0.82
CA ILE A 6 -7.31 21.37 -1.08
C ILE A 6 -8.80 21.51 -1.34
N GLU A 7 -9.33 20.62 -2.18
CA GLU A 7 -10.76 20.51 -2.44
C GLU A 7 -11.53 19.98 -1.22
N SER A 8 -12.83 20.24 -1.15
CA SER A 8 -13.66 19.87 0.02
C SER A 8 -13.78 18.36 0.24
N ASN A 9 -13.51 17.55 -0.78
CA ASN A 9 -13.51 16.09 -0.72
C ASN A 9 -12.11 15.50 -0.39
N VAL A 10 -11.12 16.34 -0.11
CA VAL A 10 -9.75 15.92 0.24
C VAL A 10 -9.50 16.18 1.72
N ALA A 11 -8.88 15.21 2.39
CA ALA A 11 -8.43 15.35 3.76
C ALA A 11 -6.93 15.03 3.86
N LEU A 12 -6.17 15.95 4.44
CA LEU A 12 -4.78 15.72 4.81
C LEU A 12 -4.74 15.32 6.29
N VAL A 13 -4.31 14.09 6.55
CA VAL A 13 -4.23 13.54 7.91
C VAL A 13 -2.78 13.54 8.35
N LYS A 14 -2.45 14.43 9.30
CA LYS A 14 -1.09 14.52 9.86
C LYS A 14 -0.91 13.48 10.97
N GLY A 15 0.13 12.67 10.87
CA GLY A 15 0.56 11.75 11.92
C GLY A 15 1.09 10.43 11.34
N LEU A 16 1.54 9.54 12.22
CA LEU A 16 1.93 8.19 11.84
C LEU A 16 0.69 7.35 11.52
N PHE A 17 0.81 6.35 10.65
CA PHE A 17 -0.31 5.47 10.29
C PHE A 17 -0.85 4.70 11.49
N ILE A 18 0.03 4.23 12.38
CA ILE A 18 -0.34 3.49 13.59
C ILE A 18 -1.33 4.27 14.48
N ASP A 19 -1.19 5.59 14.52
CA ASP A 19 -1.99 6.48 15.38
C ASP A 19 -3.19 7.08 14.64
N SER A 20 -2.99 7.46 13.37
CA SER A 20 -3.95 8.29 12.63
C SER A 20 -4.95 7.49 11.81
N LEU A 21 -4.54 6.36 11.20
CA LEU A 21 -5.41 5.54 10.37
C LEU A 21 -6.59 4.92 11.14
N PRO A 22 -6.41 4.40 12.38
CA PRO A 22 -7.54 3.89 13.17
C PRO A 22 -8.65 4.92 13.37
N GLN A 23 -8.28 6.18 13.60
CA GLN A 23 -9.23 7.27 13.79
C GLN A 23 -10.02 7.55 12.50
N GLN A 24 -9.37 7.49 11.34
CA GLN A 24 -10.05 7.62 10.05
C GLN A 24 -11.00 6.45 9.79
N LEU A 25 -10.61 5.22 10.14
CA LEU A 25 -11.45 4.04 9.98
C LEU A 25 -12.69 4.05 10.87
N VAL A 26 -12.62 4.69 12.04
CA VAL A 26 -13.79 4.93 12.91
C VAL A 26 -14.68 6.02 12.34
N LYS A 27 -14.08 7.14 11.88
CA LYS A 27 -14.81 8.25 11.26
C LYS A 27 -15.59 7.81 10.00
N HIS A 28 -15.03 6.86 9.25
CA HIS A 28 -15.59 6.32 8.01
C HIS A 28 -16.01 4.86 8.17
N LYS A 29 -16.66 4.53 9.30
CA LYS A 29 -16.89 3.14 9.71
C LYS A 29 -17.76 2.30 8.78
N ASP A 30 -18.56 2.92 7.91
CA ASP A 30 -19.52 2.26 7.03
C ASP A 30 -19.11 2.32 5.54
N THR A 31 -17.85 2.68 5.26
CA THR A 31 -17.34 2.77 3.89
C THR A 31 -16.30 1.69 3.61
N TYR A 32 -16.36 1.14 2.39
CA TYR A 32 -15.31 0.29 1.82
C TYR A 32 -14.30 1.12 1.05
N VAL A 33 -13.14 0.54 0.78
CA VAL A 33 -12.08 1.19 0.04
C VAL A 33 -12.08 0.68 -1.40
N SER A 34 -12.24 1.58 -2.37
CA SER A 34 -12.12 1.24 -3.79
C SER A 34 -10.66 1.25 -4.28
N TYR A 35 -9.82 2.10 -3.69
CA TYR A 35 -8.44 2.32 -4.13
C TYR A 35 -7.52 2.65 -2.94
N VAL A 36 -6.33 2.06 -2.90
CA VAL A 36 -5.23 2.42 -1.99
C VAL A 36 -3.95 2.54 -2.78
N HIS A 37 -3.23 3.63 -2.56
CA HIS A 37 -1.83 3.76 -2.95
C HIS A 37 -0.96 3.73 -1.69
N ILE A 38 -0.05 2.76 -1.62
CA ILE A 38 0.86 2.52 -0.51
C ILE A 38 2.26 2.88 -0.98
N ASP A 39 2.75 4.00 -0.47
CA ASP A 39 4.12 4.51 -0.68
C ASP A 39 4.71 4.80 0.70
N CYS A 40 4.90 3.72 1.47
CA CYS A 40 5.36 3.81 2.86
C CYS A 40 6.87 3.66 2.95
N ASN A 41 7.51 3.07 1.94
CA ASN A 41 8.93 2.73 1.84
C ASN A 41 9.39 1.66 2.84
N ILE A 42 8.91 1.70 4.09
CA ILE A 42 9.33 0.84 5.19
C ILE A 42 8.27 -0.19 5.60
N TYR A 43 8.76 -1.29 6.18
CA TYR A 43 7.94 -2.42 6.62
C TYR A 43 6.82 -2.00 7.58
N GLU A 44 7.12 -1.20 8.60
CA GLU A 44 6.17 -0.81 9.65
C GLU A 44 4.97 -0.06 9.06
N GLY A 45 5.23 0.87 8.13
CA GLY A 45 4.19 1.66 7.47
C GLY A 45 3.28 0.78 6.60
N THR A 46 3.88 -0.05 5.73
CA THR A 46 3.11 -0.97 4.87
C THR A 46 2.31 -1.95 5.70
N ARG A 47 2.91 -2.56 6.74
CA ARG A 47 2.21 -3.50 7.64
C ARG A 47 1.02 -2.83 8.30
N ASP A 48 1.23 -1.65 8.88
CA ASP A 48 0.17 -0.93 9.59
C ASP A 48 -0.99 -0.56 8.67
N VAL A 49 -0.71 -0.10 7.45
CA VAL A 49 -1.75 0.22 6.48
C VAL A 49 -2.50 -1.04 6.04
N SER A 50 -1.80 -2.07 5.55
CA SER A 50 -2.43 -3.26 4.99
C SER A 50 -3.29 -4.03 6.01
N PHE A 51 -2.79 -4.23 7.24
CA PHE A 51 -3.53 -4.95 8.28
C PHE A 51 -4.72 -4.16 8.83
N ARG A 52 -4.62 -2.82 8.91
CA ARG A 52 -5.74 -2.00 9.40
C ARG A 52 -6.84 -1.84 8.35
N LEU A 53 -6.47 -1.84 7.06
CA LEU A 53 -7.44 -1.76 5.97
C LEU A 53 -8.14 -3.08 5.66
N THR A 54 -7.69 -4.22 6.22
CA THR A 54 -8.20 -5.56 5.88
C THR A 54 -9.73 -5.64 5.85
N SER A 55 -10.42 -5.13 6.88
CA SER A 55 -11.89 -5.18 6.97
C SER A 55 -12.61 -4.21 6.01
N ARG A 56 -11.86 -3.44 5.21
CA ARG A 56 -12.36 -2.45 4.24
C ARG A 56 -12.12 -2.88 2.80
N LEU A 57 -11.31 -3.91 2.59
CA LEU A 57 -11.02 -4.47 1.28
C LEU A 57 -12.17 -5.36 0.84
N VAL A 58 -12.64 -5.17 -0.38
CA VAL A 58 -13.70 -5.94 -1.01
C VAL A 58 -13.25 -6.36 -2.41
N SER A 59 -13.95 -7.32 -3.01
CA SER A 59 -13.70 -7.69 -4.42
C SER A 59 -13.79 -6.43 -5.30
N GLY A 60 -12.78 -6.22 -6.14
CA GLY A 60 -12.61 -5.03 -6.96
C GLY A 60 -11.82 -3.88 -6.33
N THR A 61 -11.40 -3.98 -5.05
CA THR A 61 -10.48 -2.98 -4.47
C THR A 61 -9.13 -3.02 -5.19
N LEU A 62 -8.65 -1.85 -5.62
CA LEU A 62 -7.33 -1.68 -6.24
C LEU A 62 -6.29 -1.31 -5.18
N LEU A 63 -5.25 -2.13 -5.04
CA LEU A 63 -4.11 -1.91 -4.16
C LEU A 63 -2.85 -1.67 -4.99
N ILE A 64 -2.26 -0.49 -4.86
CA ILE A 64 -0.99 -0.14 -5.50
C ILE A 64 0.07 -0.03 -4.41
N PHE A 65 1.22 -0.68 -4.61
CA PHE A 65 2.41 -0.52 -3.77
C PHE A 65 3.52 0.09 -4.61
N ASP A 66 4.09 1.20 -4.16
CA ASP A 66 5.04 1.98 -4.95
C ASP A 66 6.47 1.43 -4.86
N GLU A 67 6.86 0.84 -3.72
CA GLU A 67 8.24 0.49 -3.37
C GLU A 67 8.43 -1.01 -3.17
N LEU A 68 8.03 -1.80 -4.17
CA LEU A 68 7.98 -3.26 -4.05
C LEU A 68 9.27 -3.99 -4.43
N PHE A 69 9.98 -3.54 -5.46
CA PHE A 69 11.16 -4.20 -6.03
C PHE A 69 12.24 -3.19 -6.45
N SER A 70 13.42 -3.72 -6.80
CA SER A 70 14.51 -3.00 -7.49
C SER A 70 15.27 -1.94 -6.66
N TYR A 71 15.31 -2.12 -5.34
CA TYR A 71 16.25 -1.43 -4.46
C TYR A 71 16.84 -2.38 -3.40
N ARG A 72 17.93 -1.95 -2.77
CA ARG A 72 18.63 -2.76 -1.78
C ARG A 72 17.72 -3.05 -0.57
N GLN A 73 17.62 -4.32 -0.20
CA GLN A 73 16.81 -4.80 0.94
C GLN A 73 15.29 -4.64 0.78
N HIS A 74 14.76 -4.42 -0.42
CA HIS A 74 13.31 -4.33 -0.67
C HIS A 74 12.53 -5.54 -0.10
N GLU A 75 13.16 -6.72 -0.07
CA GLU A 75 12.61 -7.94 0.51
C GLU A 75 12.36 -7.86 2.02
N LYS A 76 12.91 -6.86 2.71
CA LYS A 76 12.72 -6.61 4.15
C LYS A 76 11.66 -5.55 4.44
N HIS A 77 11.15 -4.86 3.41
CA HIS A 77 10.27 -3.70 3.54
C HIS A 77 8.84 -4.03 3.07
N GLU A 78 8.31 -3.32 2.07
CA GLU A 78 6.92 -3.47 1.62
C GLU A 78 6.63 -4.92 1.20
N LEU A 79 7.57 -5.54 0.48
CA LEU A 79 7.43 -6.93 0.02
C LEU A 79 7.21 -7.91 1.18
N LYS A 80 7.95 -7.76 2.28
CA LYS A 80 7.79 -8.57 3.50
C LYS A 80 6.43 -8.35 4.14
N ALA A 81 6.03 -7.09 4.29
CA ALA A 81 4.75 -6.74 4.90
C ALA A 81 3.56 -7.30 4.11
N ILE A 82 3.61 -7.22 2.77
CA ILE A 82 2.57 -7.75 1.88
C ILE A 82 2.53 -9.26 1.95
N PHE A 83 3.68 -9.93 1.95
CA PHE A 83 3.73 -11.37 2.08
C PHE A 83 3.08 -11.84 3.39
N GLU A 84 3.45 -11.23 4.52
CA GLU A 84 2.86 -11.54 5.83
C GLU A 84 1.35 -11.21 5.87
N PHE A 85 0.94 -10.10 5.26
CA PHE A 85 -0.46 -9.72 5.13
C PHE A 85 -1.28 -10.77 4.36
N LEU A 86 -0.78 -11.26 3.23
CA LEU A 86 -1.46 -12.29 2.44
C LEU A 86 -1.49 -13.64 3.15
N VAL A 87 -0.42 -13.99 3.86
CA VAL A 87 -0.39 -15.19 4.71
C VAL A 87 -1.41 -15.07 5.85
N ALA A 88 -1.58 -13.90 6.47
CA ALA A 88 -2.57 -13.73 7.52
C ALA A 88 -4.02 -13.72 7.00
N ASN A 89 -4.23 -13.43 5.71
CA ASN A 89 -5.53 -13.26 5.08
C ASN A 89 -5.69 -14.18 3.87
N HIS A 90 -5.67 -15.49 4.10
CA HIS A 90 -5.74 -16.52 3.06
C HIS A 90 -6.98 -16.44 2.15
N ASN A 91 -8.03 -15.73 2.57
CA ASN A 91 -9.24 -15.49 1.78
C ASN A 91 -9.08 -14.34 0.78
N LEU A 92 -8.03 -13.51 0.89
CA LEU A 92 -7.72 -12.46 -0.07
C LEU A 92 -6.88 -13.04 -1.20
N GLN A 93 -7.33 -12.83 -2.43
CA GLN A 93 -6.56 -13.13 -3.62
C GLN A 93 -6.21 -11.82 -4.30
N LEU A 94 -4.94 -11.67 -4.66
CA LEU A 94 -4.45 -10.52 -5.41
C LEU A 94 -4.09 -10.97 -6.83
N GLU A 95 -4.76 -10.37 -7.81
CA GLU A 95 -4.38 -10.51 -9.21
C GLU A 95 -3.51 -9.30 -9.61
N THR A 96 -2.38 -9.56 -10.29
CA THR A 96 -1.48 -8.50 -10.73
C THR A 96 -2.07 -7.80 -11.96
N LEU A 97 -2.22 -6.48 -11.90
CA LEU A 97 -2.69 -5.69 -13.04
C LEU A 97 -1.55 -5.16 -13.93
N GLY A 98 -0.38 -4.95 -13.34
CA GLY A 98 0.79 -4.45 -14.06
C GLY A 98 1.85 -3.87 -13.14
N SER A 99 2.95 -3.46 -13.75
CA SER A 99 4.09 -2.80 -13.12
C SER A 99 4.57 -1.64 -13.98
N THR A 100 5.20 -0.64 -13.36
CA THR A 100 5.76 0.52 -14.08
C THR A 100 6.93 0.16 -14.98
N TYR A 101 7.61 -0.95 -14.70
CA TYR A 101 8.70 -1.52 -15.49
C TYR A 101 8.59 -3.05 -15.57
N PRO A 102 9.22 -3.71 -16.56
CA PRO A 102 9.33 -5.17 -16.57
C PRO A 102 9.96 -5.68 -15.27
N VAL A 103 9.35 -6.72 -14.70
CA VAL A 103 9.83 -7.33 -13.46
C VAL A 103 10.96 -8.30 -13.80
N THR A 104 12.16 -8.00 -13.36
CA THR A 104 13.34 -8.86 -13.47
C THR A 104 13.66 -9.42 -12.08
N LEU A 105 13.71 -10.75 -11.97
CA LEU A 105 13.96 -11.44 -10.70
C LEU A 105 15.45 -11.38 -10.26
N ASN A 106 16.34 -10.89 -11.14
CA ASN A 106 17.80 -10.97 -10.99
C ASN A 106 18.50 -9.61 -10.90
N ASP A 107 17.77 -8.54 -10.57
CA ASP A 107 18.38 -7.21 -10.41
C ASP A 107 19.17 -7.14 -9.09
N ALA A 108 20.39 -7.67 -9.11
CA ALA A 108 21.42 -7.39 -8.11
C ALA A 108 22.01 -5.98 -8.27
N GLU A 109 21.68 -5.27 -9.35
CA GLU A 109 22.18 -3.94 -9.65
C GLU A 109 21.15 -2.85 -9.31
N GLU A 110 21.55 -1.93 -8.44
CA GLU A 110 20.83 -0.69 -8.16
C GLU A 110 20.71 0.13 -9.45
N ASN A 111 19.56 0.06 -10.13
CA ASN A 111 19.23 0.99 -11.21
C ASN A 111 18.63 2.31 -10.69
N GLY A 112 18.63 2.53 -9.37
CA GLY A 112 18.17 3.76 -8.73
C GLY A 112 16.68 4.06 -8.94
N LYS A 113 15.89 3.07 -9.39
CA LYS A 113 14.47 3.22 -9.69
C LYS A 113 13.69 2.14 -8.96
N SER A 114 12.88 2.59 -8.01
CA SER A 114 11.84 1.79 -7.40
C SER A 114 10.79 1.36 -8.44
N GLN A 115 10.20 0.17 -8.23
CA GLN A 115 9.12 -0.35 -9.04
C GLN A 115 7.81 -0.45 -8.25
N SER A 116 6.83 0.31 -8.70
CA SER A 116 5.44 0.19 -8.28
C SER A 116 4.76 -1.02 -8.93
N LYS A 117 3.90 -1.73 -8.18
CA LYS A 117 2.98 -2.73 -8.74
C LYS A 117 1.56 -2.54 -8.24
N GLY A 118 0.63 -2.73 -9.17
CA GLY A 118 -0.80 -2.72 -8.89
C GLY A 118 -1.40 -4.11 -8.82
N PHE A 119 -2.30 -4.30 -7.87
CA PHE A 119 -3.06 -5.52 -7.65
C PHE A 119 -4.55 -5.21 -7.54
N VAL A 120 -5.39 -6.10 -8.06
CA VAL A 120 -6.82 -6.10 -7.76
C VAL A 120 -7.14 -7.20 -6.76
N VAL A 121 -7.93 -6.87 -5.75
CA VAL A 121 -8.51 -7.85 -4.82
C VAL A 121 -9.64 -8.58 -5.55
N MET A 122 -9.57 -9.92 -5.59
CA MET A 122 -10.57 -10.79 -6.22
C MET A 122 -11.62 -11.26 -5.21
#